data_AF-A0A3S1R6L1-F1
#
_entry.id   AF-A0A3S1R6L1-F1
#
_cell.length_a   1.000
_cell.length_b   1.000
_cell.length_c   1.000
_cell.angle_alpha   90.00
_cell.angle_beta   90.00
_cell.angle_gamma   90.00
#
_symmetry.space_group_name_H-M   'P 1'
#
loop_
_entity.id
_entity.type
_entity.pdbx_description
1 polymer ?
#
loop_
_entity_poly.entity_id
_entity_poly.type
_entity_poly.pdbx_seq_one_letter_code
_entity_poly.pdbx_strand_id
1 'polypeptide(L)'
;MAELSKGLQDRDAMQLRIEKMEADRDNFLVEVSAVAAEAGEAADDEAEQLAIRLAERLERAERMREAKASLVNDLRRLQDQREILDAEISAHERRKNEVLSIFSVATLAEVVQRDELLRDRDRLRTTVAELEEQVFSELAVEGFEQARSILDGVDLDSIAIEKAEAEQRLRASDEAIQHQLIRQTRATDKLDAIGGDSAVARIDAERRTVLLEIEEKAVRYIELKLGIMSAGNALRVYRERHRSGMMERASDAFALM
;
A
#
# COMPACT_ATOMS: atom_id res chain seq x y z
N MET A 1 76.22 98.14 30.78
CA MET A 1 75.19 98.73 29.89
C MET A 1 74.24 97.67 29.32
N ALA A 2 74.73 96.56 28.73
CA ALA A 2 73.86 95.52 28.14
C ALA A 2 73.02 94.71 29.15
N GLU A 3 73.53 94.45 30.36
CA GLU A 3 72.77 93.73 31.39
C GLU A 3 71.62 94.57 31.98
N LEU A 4 71.80 95.90 32.04
CA LEU A 4 70.82 96.83 32.59
C LEU A 4 69.65 97.07 31.62
N SER A 5 69.94 97.11 30.31
CA SER A 5 68.90 97.15 29.28
C SER A 5 68.08 95.85 29.22
N LYS A 6 68.73 94.70 29.41
CA LYS A 6 68.04 93.40 29.45
C LYS A 6 67.13 93.28 30.68
N GLY A 7 67.61 93.70 31.86
CA GLY A 7 66.78 93.71 33.08
C GLY A 7 65.56 94.64 32.99
N LEU A 8 65.65 95.75 32.27
CA LEU A 8 64.51 96.63 31.99
C LEU A 8 63.51 95.99 31.03
N GLN A 9 63.98 95.32 29.97
CA GLN A 9 63.11 94.58 29.05
C GLN A 9 62.38 93.42 29.74
N ASP A 10 63.07 92.66 30.59
CA ASP A 10 62.46 91.57 31.35
C ASP A 10 61.42 92.11 32.35
N ARG A 11 61.68 93.25 33.00
CA ARG A 11 60.72 93.93 33.87
C ARG A 11 59.48 94.38 33.09
N ASP A 12 59.66 95.03 31.94
CA ASP A 12 58.54 95.54 31.14
C ASP A 12 57.70 94.38 30.55
N ALA A 13 58.34 93.27 30.18
CA ALA A 13 57.65 92.05 29.79
C ALA A 13 56.86 91.40 30.94
N MET A 14 57.41 91.39 32.16
CA MET A 14 56.70 90.93 33.35
C MET A 14 55.54 91.86 33.71
N GLN A 15 55.73 93.17 33.61
CA GLN A 15 54.69 94.16 33.87
C GLN A 15 53.50 93.97 32.92
N LEU A 16 53.76 93.82 31.61
CA LEU A 16 52.72 93.57 30.61
C LEU A 16 51.98 92.25 30.87
N ARG A 17 52.67 91.23 31.39
CA ARG A 17 52.04 89.95 31.74
C ARG A 17 51.16 90.08 32.98
N ILE A 18 51.59 90.85 33.99
CA ILE A 18 50.78 91.13 35.18
C ILE A 18 49.52 91.88 34.77
N GLU A 19 49.63 92.93 33.97
CA GLU A 19 48.47 93.71 33.49
C GLU A 19 47.46 92.84 32.73
N LYS A 20 47.94 91.93 31.86
CA LYS A 20 47.07 90.97 31.17
C LYS A 20 46.41 90.00 32.13
N MET A 21 47.15 89.45 33.10
CA MET A 21 46.59 88.52 34.08
C MET A 21 45.58 89.20 35.02
N GLU A 22 45.78 90.46 35.38
CA GLU A 22 44.82 91.26 36.14
C GLU A 22 43.56 91.53 35.34
N ALA A 23 43.69 91.92 34.06
CA ALA A 23 42.55 92.09 33.18
C ALA A 23 41.76 90.78 32.97
N ASP A 24 42.46 89.65 32.77
CA ASP A 24 41.84 88.33 32.64
C ASP A 24 41.11 87.93 33.92
N ARG A 25 41.69 88.19 35.10
CA ARG A 25 41.05 87.95 36.41
C ARG A 25 39.79 88.81 36.56
N ASP A 26 39.88 90.10 36.29
CA ASP A 26 38.76 91.03 36.47
C ASP A 26 37.60 90.67 35.51
N ASN A 27 37.91 90.27 34.27
CA ASN A 27 36.92 89.74 33.34
C ASN A 27 36.29 88.42 33.85
N PHE A 28 37.09 87.49 34.37
CA PHE A 28 36.58 86.24 34.95
C PHE A 28 35.62 86.50 36.11
N LEU A 29 35.92 87.46 37.00
CA LEU A 29 35.03 87.86 38.10
C LEU A 29 33.68 88.39 37.59
N VAL A 30 33.71 89.24 36.56
CA VAL A 30 32.49 89.81 35.96
C VAL A 30 31.62 88.71 35.35
N GLU A 31 32.21 87.83 34.54
CA GLU A 31 31.48 86.77 33.86
C GLU A 31 30.90 85.73 34.84
N VAL A 32 31.71 85.27 35.81
CA VAL A 32 31.26 84.28 36.79
C VAL A 32 30.16 84.85 37.69
N SER A 33 30.27 86.11 38.11
CA SER A 33 29.22 86.75 38.92
C SER A 33 27.93 86.99 38.12
N ALA A 34 28.02 87.32 36.83
CA ALA A 34 26.85 87.43 35.97
C ALA A 34 26.12 86.09 35.81
N VAL A 35 26.86 85.00 35.56
CA VAL A 35 26.29 83.64 35.47
C VAL A 35 25.73 83.19 36.83
N ALA A 36 26.39 83.54 37.94
CA ALA A 36 25.89 83.26 39.29
C ALA A 36 24.54 83.91 39.55
N ALA A 37 24.42 85.20 39.20
CA ALA A 37 23.21 85.98 39.38
C ALA A 37 22.06 85.42 38.54
N GLU A 38 22.33 85.03 37.28
CA GLU A 38 21.34 84.39 36.41
C GLU A 38 20.93 83.00 36.95
N ALA A 39 21.88 82.25 37.51
CA ALA A 39 21.64 80.95 38.12
C ALA A 39 20.97 81.04 39.51
N GLY A 40 20.91 82.22 40.12
CA GLY A 40 20.38 82.45 41.46
C GLY A 40 21.28 81.94 42.59
N GLU A 41 22.59 81.85 42.36
CA GLU A 41 23.58 81.45 43.37
C GLU A 41 24.02 82.66 44.21
N ALA A 42 24.30 82.43 45.51
CA ALA A 42 24.78 83.49 46.40
C ALA A 42 26.24 83.89 46.05
N ALA A 43 26.50 85.19 46.01
CA ALA A 43 27.81 85.75 45.66
C ALA A 43 28.79 85.83 46.85
N ASP A 44 28.58 85.02 47.89
CA ASP A 44 29.30 85.14 49.17
C ASP A 44 30.67 84.46 49.17
N ASP A 45 30.99 83.68 48.13
CA ASP A 45 32.24 82.93 48.02
C ASP A 45 33.20 83.51 46.97
N GLU A 46 34.47 83.13 47.08
CA GLU A 46 35.49 83.46 46.07
C GLU A 46 35.07 82.94 44.68
N ALA A 47 35.31 83.74 43.64
CA ALA A 47 34.81 83.45 42.29
C ALA A 47 35.27 82.09 41.72
N GLU A 48 36.44 81.59 42.12
CA GLU A 48 36.89 80.25 41.74
C GLU A 48 35.98 79.15 42.30
N GLN A 49 35.57 79.25 43.57
CA GLN A 49 34.67 78.30 44.21
C GLN A 49 33.25 78.41 43.65
N LEU A 50 32.84 79.62 43.25
CA LEU A 50 31.58 79.84 42.57
C LEU A 50 31.58 79.21 41.17
N ALA A 51 32.67 79.37 40.40
CA ALA A 51 32.82 78.73 39.09
C ALA A 51 32.79 77.19 39.17
N ILE A 52 33.45 76.59 40.17
CA ILE A 52 33.41 75.13 40.39
C ILE A 52 31.98 74.65 40.65
N ARG A 53 31.23 75.33 41.54
CA ARG A 53 29.84 74.96 41.83
C ARG A 53 28.90 75.12 40.64
N LEU A 54 29.07 76.18 39.86
CA LEU A 54 28.32 76.38 38.62
C LEU A 54 28.62 75.26 37.60
N ALA A 55 29.88 74.87 37.47
CA ALA A 55 30.28 73.77 36.59
C ALA A 55 29.67 72.43 37.05
N GLU A 56 29.73 72.10 38.33
CA GLU A 56 29.09 70.89 38.86
C GLU A 56 27.57 70.90 38.70
N ARG A 57 26.93 72.06 38.89
CA ARG A 57 25.48 72.22 38.68
C ARG A 57 25.11 72.04 37.22
N LEU A 58 25.91 72.58 36.30
CA LEU A 58 25.74 72.37 34.85
C LEU A 58 25.86 70.88 34.52
N GLU A 59 26.90 70.21 34.99
CA GLU A 59 27.12 68.78 34.74
C GLU A 59 25.96 67.92 35.30
N ARG A 60 25.47 68.24 36.49
CA ARG A 60 24.28 67.59 37.07
C ARG A 60 23.04 67.84 36.22
N ALA A 61 22.83 69.07 35.74
CA ALA A 61 21.69 69.42 34.90
C ALA A 61 21.75 68.72 33.53
N GLU A 62 22.93 68.60 32.94
CA GLU A 62 23.17 67.86 31.69
C GLU A 62 22.86 66.37 31.87
N ARG A 63 23.41 65.73 32.92
CA ARG A 63 23.09 64.32 33.24
C ARG A 63 21.59 64.10 33.46
N MET A 64 20.91 65.00 34.15
CA MET A 64 19.45 64.91 34.34
C MET A 64 18.68 65.10 33.03
N ARG A 65 19.13 65.99 32.14
CA ARG A 65 18.52 66.19 30.81
C ARG A 65 18.68 64.94 29.94
N GLU A 66 19.85 64.33 29.93
CA GLU A 66 20.12 63.08 29.21
C GLU A 66 19.27 61.92 29.75
N ALA A 67 19.23 61.75 31.07
CA ALA A 67 18.40 60.73 31.71
C ALA A 67 16.90 60.93 31.39
N LYS A 68 16.42 62.19 31.43
CA LYS A 68 15.04 62.52 31.04
C LYS A 68 14.79 62.20 29.57
N ALA A 69 15.71 62.53 28.67
CA ALA A 69 15.58 62.24 27.24
C ALA A 69 15.51 60.73 26.98
N SER A 70 16.37 59.95 27.65
CA SER A 70 16.31 58.47 27.61
C SER A 70 14.96 57.96 28.09
N LEU A 71 14.49 58.42 29.25
CA LEU A 71 13.21 57.97 29.82
C LEU A 71 12.01 58.32 28.93
N VAL A 72 12.03 59.49 28.29
CA VAL A 72 10.99 59.89 27.32
C VAL A 72 11.00 59.00 26.09
N ASN A 73 12.18 58.63 25.58
CA ASN A 73 12.30 57.71 24.46
C ASN A 73 11.83 56.30 24.83
N ASP A 74 12.18 55.82 26.02
CA ASP A 74 11.70 54.53 26.53
C ASP A 74 10.18 54.52 26.71
N LEU A 75 9.61 55.59 27.25
CA LEU A 75 8.17 55.73 27.41
C LEU A 75 7.45 55.69 26.06
N ARG A 76 7.96 56.39 25.04
CA ARG A 76 7.41 56.33 23.68
C ARG A 76 7.49 54.92 23.12
N ARG A 77 8.64 54.26 23.22
CA ARG A 77 8.83 52.88 22.76
C ARG A 77 7.84 51.92 23.43
N LEU A 78 7.62 52.05 24.74
CA LEU A 78 6.66 51.21 25.47
C LEU A 78 5.22 51.51 25.09
N GLN A 79 4.88 52.77 24.80
CA GLN A 79 3.56 53.14 24.29
C GLN A 79 3.30 52.53 22.91
N ASP A 80 4.25 52.66 21.98
CA ASP A 80 4.16 52.06 20.65
C ASP A 80 3.99 50.53 20.74
N GLN A 81 4.78 49.88 21.61
CA GLN A 81 4.65 48.44 21.87
C GLN A 81 3.28 48.05 22.41
N ARG A 82 2.74 48.86 23.34
CA ARG A 82 1.40 48.63 23.88
C ARG A 82 0.32 48.78 22.81
N GLU A 83 0.41 49.79 21.94
CA GLU A 83 -0.54 49.98 20.84
C GLU A 83 -0.55 48.79 19.87
N ILE A 84 0.63 48.24 19.56
CA ILE A 84 0.75 47.02 18.75
C ILE A 84 0.06 45.83 19.43
N LEU A 85 0.34 45.60 20.71
CA LEU A 85 -0.26 44.50 21.47
C LEU A 85 -1.79 44.65 21.59
N ASP A 86 -2.29 45.86 21.84
CA ASP A 86 -3.72 46.14 21.91
C ASP A 86 -4.43 45.87 20.56
N ALA A 87 -3.75 46.16 19.44
CA ALA A 87 -4.23 45.82 18.10
C ALA A 87 -4.26 44.30 17.84
N GLU A 88 -3.24 43.57 18.27
CA GLU A 88 -3.17 42.10 18.17
C GLU A 88 -4.26 41.42 19.01
N ILE A 89 -4.44 41.85 20.26
CA ILE A 89 -5.51 41.37 21.15
C ILE A 89 -6.87 41.60 20.50
N SER A 90 -7.10 42.79 19.95
CA SER A 90 -8.35 43.12 19.27
C SER A 90 -8.59 42.29 18.01
N ALA A 91 -7.53 41.90 17.29
CA ALA A 91 -7.63 40.99 16.15
C ALA A 91 -7.97 39.55 16.59
N HIS A 92 -7.31 39.05 17.63
CA HIS A 92 -7.58 37.74 18.20
C HIS A 92 -9.00 37.63 18.78
N GLU A 93 -9.48 38.66 19.49
CA GLU A 93 -10.84 38.71 20.02
C GLU A 93 -11.89 38.71 18.90
N ARG A 94 -11.67 39.48 17.82
CA ARG A 94 -12.55 39.44 16.64
C ARG A 94 -12.60 38.05 16.02
N ARG A 95 -11.45 37.41 15.81
CA ARG A 95 -11.39 36.07 15.22
C ARG A 95 -12.02 35.01 16.12
N LYS A 96 -11.77 35.08 17.43
CA LYS A 96 -12.42 34.21 18.42
C LYS A 96 -13.94 34.34 18.31
N ASN A 97 -14.46 35.57 18.34
CA ASN A 97 -15.91 35.82 18.31
C ASN A 97 -16.55 35.40 16.98
N GLU A 98 -15.86 35.54 15.85
CA GLU A 98 -16.32 35.03 14.55
C GLU A 98 -16.51 33.50 14.60
N VAL A 99 -15.51 32.77 15.10
CA VAL A 99 -15.59 31.31 15.25
C VAL A 99 -16.70 30.90 16.21
N LEU A 100 -16.79 31.54 17.38
CA LEU A 100 -17.85 31.30 18.35
C LEU A 100 -19.24 31.53 17.75
N SER A 101 -19.40 32.59 16.94
CA SER A 101 -20.66 32.90 16.25
C SER A 101 -21.03 31.85 15.21
N ILE A 102 -20.07 31.37 14.40
CA ILE A 102 -20.32 30.35 13.37
C ILE A 102 -20.87 29.07 14.02
N PHE A 103 -20.28 28.67 15.14
CA PHE A 103 -20.70 27.48 15.88
C PHE A 103 -21.89 27.73 16.83
N SER A 104 -22.29 29.00 17.02
CA SER A 104 -23.33 29.43 17.97
C SER A 104 -23.06 28.91 19.39
N VAL A 105 -21.83 29.11 19.87
CA VAL A 105 -21.32 28.62 21.16
C VAL A 105 -20.66 29.75 21.95
N ALA A 106 -20.54 29.59 23.26
CA ALA A 106 -19.98 30.61 24.14
C ALA A 106 -18.46 30.48 24.32
N THR A 107 -17.91 29.27 24.13
CA THR A 107 -16.49 29.00 24.42
C THR A 107 -15.79 28.24 23.29
N LEU A 108 -14.46 28.43 23.16
CA LEU A 108 -13.66 27.70 22.17
C LEU A 108 -13.61 26.20 22.46
N ALA A 109 -13.76 25.78 23.72
CA ALA A 109 -13.87 24.37 24.07
C ALA A 109 -15.15 23.74 23.47
N GLU A 110 -16.28 24.47 23.51
CA GLU A 110 -17.52 24.04 22.86
C GLU A 110 -17.38 23.97 21.33
N VAL A 111 -16.59 24.85 20.70
CA VAL A 111 -16.27 24.75 19.26
C VAL A 111 -15.61 23.42 18.94
N VAL A 112 -14.61 23.02 19.72
CA VAL A 112 -13.91 21.73 19.52
C VAL A 112 -14.88 20.56 19.63
N GLN A 113 -15.72 20.54 20.67
CA GLN A 113 -16.73 19.49 20.85
C GLN A 113 -17.74 19.45 19.69
N ARG A 114 -18.18 20.61 19.18
CA ARG A 114 -19.10 20.67 18.04
C ARG A 114 -18.43 20.26 16.74
N ASP A 115 -17.17 20.62 16.52
CA ASP A 115 -16.39 20.17 15.36
C ASP A 115 -16.23 18.64 15.36
N GLU A 116 -15.95 18.04 16.51
CA GLU A 116 -15.89 16.57 16.65
C GLU A 116 -17.23 15.92 16.28
N LEU A 117 -18.35 16.42 16.79
CA LEU A 117 -19.69 15.93 16.43
C LEU A 117 -20.00 16.09 14.94
N LEU A 118 -19.57 17.18 14.31
CA LEU A 118 -19.73 17.39 12.87
C LEU A 118 -18.90 16.38 12.06
N ARG A 119 -17.65 16.13 12.46
CA ARG A 119 -16.79 15.13 11.83
C ARG A 119 -17.35 13.73 11.97
N ASP A 120 -17.86 13.37 13.15
CA ASP A 120 -18.45 12.06 13.37
C ASP A 120 -19.76 11.89 12.57
N ARG A 121 -20.58 12.94 12.49
CA ARG A 121 -21.75 12.96 11.58
C ARG A 121 -21.33 12.73 10.13
N ASP A 122 -20.29 13.42 9.66
CA ASP A 122 -19.85 13.33 8.27
C ASP A 122 -19.27 11.94 7.97
N ARG A 123 -18.49 11.36 8.90
CA ARG A 123 -18.04 9.96 8.83
C ARG A 123 -19.20 9.00 8.74
N LEU A 124 -20.20 9.12 9.63
CA LEU A 124 -21.38 8.26 9.62
C LEU A 124 -22.16 8.38 8.31
N ARG A 125 -22.28 9.58 7.74
CA ARG A 125 -22.92 9.77 6.42
C ARG A 125 -22.16 9.08 5.30
N THR A 126 -20.83 9.17 5.29
CA THR A 126 -20.00 8.44 4.33
C THR A 126 -20.19 6.94 4.48
N THR A 127 -20.11 6.41 5.71
CA THR A 127 -20.33 4.97 5.96
C THR A 127 -21.73 4.51 5.57
N VAL A 128 -22.77 5.31 5.84
CA VAL A 128 -24.13 5.00 5.38
C VAL A 128 -24.19 4.93 3.85
N ALA A 129 -23.64 5.92 3.15
CA ALA A 129 -23.63 5.92 1.69
C ALA A 129 -22.86 4.71 1.11
N GLU A 130 -21.71 4.37 1.69
CA GLU A 130 -20.93 3.18 1.30
C GLU A 130 -21.71 1.87 1.54
N LEU A 131 -22.38 1.74 2.68
CA LEU A 131 -23.20 0.56 2.99
C LEU A 131 -24.44 0.48 2.10
N GLU A 132 -25.09 1.60 1.79
CA GLU A 132 -26.22 1.66 0.86
C GLU A 132 -25.78 1.20 -0.54
N GLU A 133 -24.61 1.68 -1.01
CA GLU A 133 -24.00 1.27 -2.29
C GLU A 133 -23.67 -0.22 -2.33
N GLN A 134 -23.02 -0.72 -1.27
CA GLN A 134 -22.74 -2.16 -1.13
C GLN A 134 -24.03 -2.97 -1.26
N VAL A 135 -25.08 -2.61 -0.53
CA VAL A 135 -26.35 -3.35 -0.51
C VAL A 135 -27.01 -3.39 -1.90
N PHE A 136 -27.17 -2.25 -2.60
CA PHE A 136 -27.82 -2.29 -3.91
C PHE A 136 -26.94 -2.90 -5.01
N SER A 137 -25.61 -2.84 -4.87
CA SER A 137 -24.68 -3.50 -5.80
C SER A 137 -24.71 -5.03 -5.65
N GLU A 138 -24.75 -5.56 -4.42
CA GLU A 138 -24.84 -6.99 -4.15
C GLU A 138 -26.17 -7.59 -4.60
N LEU A 139 -27.26 -6.82 -4.47
CA LEU A 139 -28.59 -7.21 -4.95
C LEU A 139 -28.79 -6.95 -6.45
N ALA A 140 -27.81 -6.33 -7.13
CA ALA A 140 -27.87 -5.93 -8.53
C ALA A 140 -29.12 -5.10 -8.88
N VAL A 141 -29.44 -4.13 -8.02
CA VAL A 141 -30.58 -3.19 -8.21
C VAL A 141 -30.09 -1.75 -8.30
N GLU A 142 -30.93 -0.86 -8.83
CA GLU A 142 -30.52 0.51 -9.18
C GLU A 142 -30.53 1.48 -7.98
N GLY A 143 -31.02 1.07 -6.81
CA GLY A 143 -31.02 1.93 -5.64
C GLY A 143 -31.42 1.25 -4.33
N PHE A 144 -31.06 1.92 -3.23
CA PHE A 144 -31.22 1.39 -1.88
C PHE A 144 -32.68 1.13 -1.48
N GLU A 145 -33.63 1.96 -1.90
CA GLU A 145 -35.06 1.74 -1.60
C GLU A 145 -35.61 0.45 -2.25
N GLN A 146 -35.16 0.13 -3.47
CA GLN A 146 -35.53 -1.14 -4.11
C GLN A 146 -34.90 -2.32 -3.39
N ALA A 147 -33.62 -2.22 -3.05
CA ALA A 147 -32.92 -3.23 -2.27
C ALA A 147 -33.63 -3.50 -0.92
N ARG A 148 -34.00 -2.43 -0.21
CA ARG A 148 -34.72 -2.52 1.05
C ARG A 148 -36.08 -3.19 0.89
N SER A 149 -36.86 -2.82 -0.13
CA SER A 149 -38.17 -3.46 -0.38
C SER A 149 -38.04 -4.96 -0.69
N ILE A 150 -36.96 -5.38 -1.35
CA ILE A 150 -36.69 -6.80 -1.59
C ILE A 150 -36.37 -7.48 -0.26
N LEU A 151 -35.45 -6.91 0.52
CA LEU A 151 -35.02 -7.47 1.80
C LEU A 151 -36.13 -7.54 2.85
N ASP A 152 -37.04 -6.55 2.90
CA ASP A 152 -38.18 -6.54 3.82
C ASP A 152 -39.20 -7.66 3.51
N GLY A 153 -39.25 -8.12 2.24
CA GLY A 153 -40.11 -9.22 1.81
C GLY A 153 -39.46 -10.61 1.91
N VAL A 154 -38.18 -10.69 2.27
CA VAL A 154 -37.43 -11.95 2.33
C VAL A 154 -37.68 -12.65 3.67
N ASP A 155 -38.13 -13.90 3.59
CA ASP A 155 -38.15 -14.82 4.72
C ASP A 155 -36.81 -15.56 4.81
N LEU A 156 -35.97 -15.15 5.77
CA LEU A 156 -34.65 -15.72 5.99
C LEU A 156 -34.72 -17.20 6.40
N ASP A 157 -35.77 -17.62 7.11
CA ASP A 157 -35.93 -19.01 7.54
C ASP A 157 -36.25 -19.89 6.33
N SER A 158 -37.10 -19.43 5.42
CA SER A 158 -37.39 -20.13 4.15
C SER A 158 -36.12 -20.27 3.29
N ILE A 159 -35.33 -19.21 3.14
CA ILE A 159 -34.06 -19.26 2.38
C ILE A 159 -33.08 -20.25 3.03
N ALA A 160 -33.00 -20.28 4.37
CA ALA A 160 -32.14 -21.22 5.07
C ALA A 160 -32.54 -22.68 4.81
N ILE A 161 -33.85 -22.96 4.76
CA ILE A 161 -34.39 -24.28 4.41
C ILE A 161 -34.05 -24.62 2.96
N GLU A 162 -34.34 -23.74 2.01
CA GLU A 162 -34.04 -23.95 0.58
C GLU A 162 -32.55 -24.23 0.34
N LYS A 163 -31.68 -23.48 1.03
CA LYS A 163 -30.23 -23.70 1.01
C LYS A 163 -29.87 -25.10 1.53
N ALA A 164 -30.41 -25.51 2.67
CA ALA A 164 -30.12 -26.83 3.24
C ALA A 164 -30.58 -27.97 2.30
N GLU A 165 -31.75 -27.82 1.67
CA GLU A 165 -32.26 -28.77 0.68
C GLU A 165 -31.40 -28.82 -0.58
N ALA A 166 -30.96 -27.66 -1.09
CA ALA A 166 -30.07 -27.57 -2.23
C ALA A 166 -28.71 -28.22 -1.93
N GLU A 167 -28.13 -27.96 -0.75
CA GLU A 167 -26.90 -28.61 -0.30
C GLU A 167 -27.05 -30.13 -0.18
N GLN A 168 -28.19 -30.61 0.33
CA GLN A 168 -28.46 -32.05 0.39
C GLN A 168 -28.56 -32.66 -1.01
N ARG A 169 -29.26 -32.01 -1.95
CA ARG A 169 -29.36 -32.46 -3.35
C ARG A 169 -28.00 -32.47 -4.05
N LEU A 170 -27.15 -31.50 -3.75
CA LEU A 170 -25.78 -31.44 -4.28
C LEU A 170 -24.96 -32.64 -3.80
N ARG A 171 -24.96 -32.92 -2.49
CA ARG A 171 -24.26 -34.08 -1.91
C ARG A 171 -24.75 -35.40 -2.52
N ALA A 172 -26.05 -35.57 -2.69
CA ALA A 172 -26.61 -36.76 -3.31
C ALA A 172 -26.19 -36.91 -4.78
N SER A 173 -26.11 -35.79 -5.51
CA SER A 173 -25.62 -35.78 -6.90
C SER A 173 -24.13 -36.16 -6.97
N ASP A 174 -23.31 -35.64 -6.05
CA ASP A 174 -21.89 -36.00 -5.97
C ASP A 174 -21.71 -37.50 -5.69
N GLU A 175 -22.46 -38.07 -4.75
CA GLU A 175 -22.45 -39.52 -4.48
C GLU A 175 -22.87 -40.33 -5.71
N ALA A 176 -23.91 -39.90 -6.43
CA ALA A 176 -24.36 -40.56 -7.65
C ALA A 176 -23.28 -40.53 -8.75
N ILE A 177 -22.60 -39.40 -8.93
CA ILE A 177 -21.47 -39.25 -9.86
C ILE A 177 -20.34 -40.21 -9.48
N GLN A 178 -19.96 -40.28 -8.20
CA GLN A 178 -18.93 -41.21 -7.73
C GLN A 178 -19.31 -42.67 -8.00
N HIS A 179 -20.55 -43.06 -7.72
CA HIS A 179 -21.04 -44.40 -8.01
C HIS A 179 -21.02 -44.71 -9.52
N GLN A 180 -21.41 -43.74 -10.36
CA GLN A 180 -21.40 -43.92 -11.80
C GLN A 180 -19.98 -44.04 -12.35
N LEU A 181 -19.02 -43.27 -11.81
CA LEU A 181 -17.61 -43.37 -12.17
C LEU A 181 -17.05 -44.75 -11.82
N ILE A 182 -17.35 -45.27 -10.62
CA ILE A 182 -16.96 -46.64 -10.23
C ILE A 182 -17.55 -47.68 -11.20
N ARG A 183 -18.82 -47.54 -11.59
CA ARG A 183 -19.46 -48.43 -12.56
C ARG A 183 -18.80 -48.35 -13.93
N GLN A 184 -18.47 -47.14 -14.37
CA GLN A 184 -17.78 -46.91 -15.64
C GLN A 184 -16.40 -47.57 -15.62
N THR A 185 -15.57 -47.33 -14.61
CA THR A 185 -14.25 -47.97 -14.47
C THR A 185 -14.37 -49.49 -14.50
N ARG A 186 -15.28 -50.08 -13.73
CA ARG A 186 -15.50 -51.54 -13.74
C ARG A 186 -15.97 -52.06 -15.10
N ALA A 187 -16.76 -51.30 -15.83
CA ALA A 187 -17.19 -51.68 -17.17
C ALA A 187 -16.03 -51.61 -18.17
N THR A 188 -15.19 -50.58 -18.08
CA THR A 188 -13.95 -50.44 -18.85
C THR A 188 -13.00 -51.60 -18.55
N ASP A 189 -12.74 -51.92 -17.28
CA ASP A 189 -11.88 -53.04 -16.90
C ASP A 189 -12.37 -54.38 -17.49
N LYS A 190 -13.69 -54.59 -17.52
CA LYS A 190 -14.31 -55.76 -18.15
C LYS A 190 -14.15 -55.78 -19.66
N LEU A 191 -14.23 -54.62 -20.32
CA LEU A 191 -14.02 -54.51 -21.77
C LEU A 191 -12.55 -54.75 -22.12
N ASP A 192 -11.62 -54.20 -21.35
CA ASP A 192 -10.18 -54.43 -21.54
C ASP A 192 -9.82 -55.92 -21.38
N ALA A 193 -10.49 -56.63 -20.47
CA ALA A 193 -10.34 -58.07 -20.30
C ALA A 193 -10.79 -58.89 -21.54
N ILE A 194 -11.69 -58.37 -22.39
CA ILE A 194 -12.25 -59.11 -23.55
C ILE A 194 -11.28 -59.13 -24.75
N GLY A 195 -10.23 -58.29 -24.77
CA GLY A 195 -9.24 -58.24 -25.86
C GLY A 195 -7.79 -58.51 -25.46
N GLY A 196 -7.48 -58.53 -24.15
CA GLY A 196 -6.11 -58.67 -23.65
C GLY A 196 -5.61 -60.12 -23.52
N ASP A 197 -6.49 -61.12 -23.59
CA ASP A 197 -6.07 -62.52 -23.47
C ASP A 197 -5.81 -63.13 -24.86
N SER A 198 -4.57 -63.59 -25.07
CA SER A 198 -4.15 -64.36 -26.24
C SER A 198 -4.92 -65.67 -26.43
N ALA A 199 -5.86 -66.01 -25.54
CA ALA A 199 -6.75 -67.15 -25.62
C ALA A 199 -7.42 -67.32 -27.01
N VAL A 200 -7.97 -66.26 -27.61
CA VAL A 200 -8.61 -66.36 -28.94
C VAL A 200 -7.56 -66.67 -30.02
N ALA A 201 -6.41 -66.00 -29.98
CA ALA A 201 -5.31 -66.26 -30.91
C ALA A 201 -4.74 -67.67 -30.75
N ARG A 202 -4.65 -68.17 -29.52
CA ARG A 202 -4.20 -69.54 -29.20
C ARG A 202 -5.20 -70.58 -29.68
N ILE A 203 -6.50 -70.38 -29.43
CA ILE A 203 -7.55 -71.28 -29.92
C ILE A 203 -7.55 -71.32 -31.46
N ASP A 204 -7.38 -70.19 -32.13
CA ASP A 204 -7.31 -70.15 -33.60
C ASP A 204 -6.04 -70.85 -34.12
N ALA A 205 -4.89 -70.68 -33.46
CA ALA A 205 -3.66 -71.39 -33.78
C ALA A 205 -3.82 -72.91 -33.59
N GLU A 206 -4.34 -73.35 -32.45
CA GLU A 206 -4.62 -74.76 -32.16
C GLU A 206 -5.60 -75.36 -33.20
N ARG A 207 -6.68 -74.64 -33.52
CA ARG A 207 -7.64 -75.06 -34.55
C ARG A 207 -6.98 -75.25 -35.91
N ARG A 208 -6.12 -74.31 -36.33
CA ARG A 208 -5.38 -74.42 -37.61
C ARG A 208 -4.47 -75.64 -37.62
N THR A 209 -3.75 -75.90 -36.52
CA THR A 209 -2.92 -77.10 -36.39
C THR A 209 -3.75 -78.38 -36.50
N VAL A 210 -4.87 -78.47 -35.77
CA VAL A 210 -5.75 -79.65 -35.83
C VAL A 210 -6.30 -79.87 -37.23
N LEU A 211 -6.70 -78.82 -37.95
CA LEU A 211 -7.20 -78.93 -39.32
C LEU A 211 -6.14 -79.46 -40.28
N LEU A 212 -4.89 -78.99 -40.17
CA LEU A 212 -3.77 -79.51 -40.98
C LEU A 212 -3.48 -80.98 -40.68
N GLU A 213 -3.53 -81.40 -39.41
CA GLU A 213 -3.36 -82.82 -39.07
C GLU A 213 -4.49 -83.70 -39.64
N ILE A 214 -5.73 -83.20 -39.62
CA ILE A 214 -6.88 -83.92 -40.20
C ILE A 214 -6.67 -84.06 -41.71
N GLU A 215 -6.24 -83.00 -42.39
CA GLU A 215 -5.96 -83.01 -43.83
C GLU A 215 -4.86 -84.03 -44.16
N GLU A 216 -3.73 -84.01 -43.44
CA GLU A 216 -2.63 -84.95 -43.65
C GLU A 216 -3.08 -86.41 -43.44
N LYS A 217 -3.84 -86.68 -42.37
CA LYS A 217 -4.38 -88.02 -42.08
C LYS A 217 -5.40 -88.46 -43.14
N ALA A 218 -6.23 -87.55 -43.63
CA ALA A 218 -7.21 -87.83 -44.68
C ALA A 218 -6.52 -88.19 -46.00
N VAL A 219 -5.49 -87.42 -46.41
CA VAL A 219 -4.68 -87.73 -47.61
C VAL A 219 -4.04 -89.11 -47.46
N ARG A 220 -3.36 -89.37 -46.35
CA ARG A 220 -2.68 -90.65 -46.11
C ARG A 220 -3.66 -91.84 -46.11
N TYR A 221 -4.85 -91.66 -45.55
CA TYR A 221 -5.91 -92.69 -45.58
C TYR A 221 -6.38 -92.98 -47.01
N ILE A 222 -6.62 -91.93 -47.81
CA ILE A 222 -7.04 -92.05 -49.21
C ILE A 222 -5.95 -92.76 -50.02
N GLU A 223 -4.69 -92.35 -49.89
CA GLU A 223 -3.54 -92.98 -50.54
C GLU A 223 -3.43 -94.46 -50.20
N LEU A 224 -3.51 -94.82 -48.91
CA LEU A 224 -3.45 -96.20 -48.47
C LEU A 224 -4.62 -97.02 -49.03
N LYS A 225 -5.84 -96.47 -49.03
CA LYS A 225 -7.03 -97.16 -49.53
C LYS A 225 -6.97 -97.37 -51.05
N LEU A 226 -6.53 -96.37 -51.81
CA LEU A 226 -6.24 -96.50 -53.25
C LEU A 226 -5.12 -97.52 -53.51
N GLY A 227 -4.07 -97.52 -52.69
CA GLY A 227 -3.00 -98.51 -52.75
C GLY A 227 -3.50 -99.95 -52.55
N ILE A 228 -4.31 -100.19 -51.51
CA ILE A 228 -4.94 -101.49 -51.24
C ILE A 228 -5.87 -101.90 -52.39
N MET A 229 -6.71 -101.00 -52.89
CA MET A 229 -7.60 -101.29 -54.03
C MET A 229 -6.81 -101.62 -55.30
N SER A 230 -5.72 -100.90 -55.55
CA SER A 230 -4.84 -101.13 -56.72
C SER A 230 -4.11 -102.47 -56.60
N ALA A 231 -3.56 -102.80 -55.43
CA ALA A 231 -2.96 -104.10 -55.17
C ALA A 231 -3.97 -105.25 -55.29
N GLY A 232 -5.18 -105.06 -54.74
CA GLY A 232 -6.28 -106.01 -54.87
C GLY A 232 -6.71 -106.24 -56.32
N ASN A 233 -6.77 -105.16 -57.12
CA ASN A 233 -7.04 -105.26 -58.55
C ASN A 233 -5.92 -105.97 -59.31
N ALA A 234 -4.65 -105.65 -59.01
CA ALA A 234 -3.50 -106.32 -59.61
C ALA A 234 -3.49 -107.82 -59.31
N LEU A 235 -3.79 -108.24 -58.08
CA LEU A 235 -3.94 -109.64 -57.70
C LEU A 235 -5.13 -110.34 -58.39
N ARG A 236 -6.23 -109.62 -58.63
CA ARG A 236 -7.38 -110.14 -59.39
C ARG A 236 -7.01 -110.36 -60.85
N VAL A 237 -6.43 -109.36 -61.52
CA VAL A 237 -5.97 -109.45 -62.93
C VAL A 237 -4.91 -110.55 -63.09
N TYR A 238 -3.97 -110.65 -62.15
CA TYR A 238 -2.97 -111.73 -62.15
C TYR A 238 -3.63 -113.12 -62.07
N ARG A 239 -4.61 -113.31 -61.17
CA ARG A 239 -5.36 -114.57 -61.04
C ARG A 239 -6.19 -114.90 -62.27
N GLU A 240 -6.89 -113.92 -62.85
CA GLU A 240 -7.64 -114.13 -64.10
C GLU A 240 -6.72 -114.55 -65.24
N ARG A 241 -5.59 -113.86 -65.43
CA ARG A 241 -4.60 -114.23 -66.45
C ARG A 241 -3.99 -115.61 -66.21
N HIS A 242 -3.70 -115.98 -64.96
CA HIS A 242 -3.25 -117.33 -64.61
C HIS A 242 -4.32 -118.40 -64.81
N ARG A 243 -5.59 -118.08 -64.51
CA ARG A 243 -6.73 -118.99 -64.72
C ARG A 243 -6.99 -119.23 -66.20
N SER A 244 -6.97 -118.19 -67.02
CA SER A 244 -7.08 -118.32 -68.48
C SER A 244 -5.91 -119.11 -69.05
N GLY A 245 -4.68 -118.86 -68.59
CA GLY A 245 -3.51 -119.65 -69.00
C GLY A 245 -3.59 -121.13 -68.55
N MET A 246 -4.17 -121.43 -67.38
CA MET A 246 -4.44 -122.82 -66.97
C MET A 246 -5.54 -123.47 -67.79
N MET A 247 -6.62 -122.74 -68.14
CA MET A 247 -7.69 -123.28 -68.99
C MET A 247 -7.20 -123.52 -70.42
N GLU A 248 -6.35 -122.66 -70.97
CA GLU A 248 -5.74 -122.84 -72.29
C GLU A 248 -4.84 -124.08 -72.30
N ARG A 249 -3.97 -124.25 -71.29
CA ARG A 249 -3.14 -125.46 -71.15
C ARG A 249 -3.95 -126.73 -70.91
N ALA A 250 -5.06 -126.66 -70.16
CA ALA A 250 -5.95 -127.80 -69.99
C ALA A 250 -6.66 -128.14 -71.30
N SER A 251 -7.09 -127.14 -72.06
CA SER A 251 -7.72 -127.32 -73.38
C SER A 251 -6.77 -127.97 -74.38
N ASP A 252 -5.50 -127.54 -74.43
CA ASP A 252 -4.49 -128.16 -75.30
C ASP A 252 -4.20 -129.61 -74.90
N ALA A 253 -4.23 -129.92 -73.59
CA ALA A 253 -4.02 -131.29 -73.11
C ALA A 253 -5.20 -132.23 -73.43
N PHE A 254 -6.43 -131.73 -73.50
CA PHE A 254 -7.60 -132.50 -73.93
C PHE A 254 -7.69 -132.66 -75.46
N ALA A 255 -7.07 -131.78 -76.25
CA ALA A 255 -7.03 -131.91 -77.71
C ALA A 255 -6.00 -132.95 -78.22
N LEU A 256 -5.12 -133.44 -77.34
CA LEU A 256 -4.07 -134.43 -77.61
C LEU A 256 -4.41 -135.84 -77.08
N MET A 257 -5.67 -136.10 -76.70
CA MET A 257 -6.20 -137.41 -76.28
C MET A 257 -7.46 -137.74 -77.10
#